data_AF-A0A7Y5HK33-F1
#
_entry.id   AF-A0A7Y5HK33-F1
#
_cell.length_a   1.000
_cell.length_b   1.000
_cell.length_c   1.000
_cell.angle_alpha   90.00
_cell.angle_beta   90.00
_cell.angle_gamma   90.00
#
_symmetry.space_group_name_H-M   'P 1'
#
loop_
_entity.id
_entity.type
_entity.pdbx_description
1 polymer ?
#
loop_
_entity_poly.entity_id
_entity_poly.type
_entity_poly.pdbx_seq_one_letter_code
_entity_poly.pdbx_strand_id
1 'polypeptide(L)'
;MGRFVAAAASFVLLAAGCASAPGEPPAEPPSASPAAPAQAAGETPSPAPGPSPVPGAFEPSGLREDFKAFKEAKEAWRAARTEDARREARARLDGRTADLLAKWSGRAIPAQERQYWGTILREGGRLDDAAAAYRSYLAVADPASPNAVNSTTALVGCLVDAGDFDGAAAELALAAGTIYADLPEDRASAETALAYGLMRAGRLEEAAALAAAEPGRP
;
A
#
# COMPACT_ATOMS: atom_id res chain seq x y z
N MET A 1 35.45 34.41 18.74
CA MET A 1 35.59 34.05 20.17
C MET A 1 34.22 33.65 20.70
N GLY A 2 34.11 32.45 21.30
CA GLY A 2 32.86 31.94 21.89
C GLY A 2 31.82 31.43 20.87
N ARG A 3 31.07 30.36 21.15
CA ARG A 3 31.21 29.35 22.23
C ARG A 3 30.51 28.06 21.78
N PHE A 4 31.13 26.90 21.98
CA PHE A 4 30.49 25.59 21.81
C PHE A 4 29.38 25.38 22.85
N VAL A 5 28.27 24.76 22.46
CA VAL A 5 27.52 23.82 23.31
C VAL A 5 27.03 22.67 22.44
N ALA A 6 27.43 21.45 22.79
CA ALA A 6 26.81 20.22 22.29
C ALA A 6 25.94 19.61 23.41
N ALA A 7 24.84 18.98 23.04
CA ALA A 7 24.03 18.13 23.91
C ALA A 7 23.61 16.91 23.08
N ALA A 8 24.30 15.78 23.20
CA ALA A 8 24.20 14.80 24.28
C ALA A 8 23.03 13.81 24.03
N ALA A 9 23.38 12.67 23.44
CA ALA A 9 22.48 11.52 23.32
C ALA A 9 22.28 10.88 24.70
N SER A 10 21.04 10.50 25.02
CA SER A 10 20.71 9.73 26.22
C SER A 10 20.28 8.32 25.83
N PHE A 11 21.20 7.37 26.03
CA PHE A 11 20.90 5.94 26.05
C PHE A 11 20.16 5.61 27.35
N VAL A 12 19.02 4.91 27.27
CA VAL A 12 18.41 4.27 28.44
C VAL A 12 18.35 2.77 28.18
N LEU A 13 19.27 2.06 28.83
CA LEU A 13 19.25 0.61 28.95
C LEU A 13 18.76 0.29 30.36
N LEU A 14 17.71 -0.51 30.52
CA LEU A 14 17.37 -1.10 31.82
C LEU A 14 17.10 -2.61 31.66
N ALA A 15 17.42 -3.35 32.72
CA ALA A 15 17.86 -4.74 32.63
C ALA A 15 16.79 -5.79 33.00
N ALA A 16 17.20 -7.06 32.91
CA ALA A 16 16.37 -8.25 32.98
C ALA A 16 15.97 -8.72 34.39
N GLY A 17 14.98 -9.63 34.41
CA GLY A 17 14.70 -10.60 35.48
C GLY A 17 13.32 -11.24 35.28
N CYS A 18 12.98 -12.46 35.70
CA CYS A 18 13.69 -13.71 36.00
C CYS A 18 12.61 -14.72 36.47
N ALA A 19 12.69 -15.99 36.05
CA ALA A 19 12.23 -17.23 36.74
C ALA A 19 10.75 -17.46 37.19
N SER A 20 10.03 -18.26 36.38
CA SER A 20 9.40 -19.58 36.67
C SER A 20 8.70 -20.02 37.99
N ALA A 21 7.48 -20.59 37.81
CA ALA A 21 6.84 -21.77 38.47
C ALA A 21 6.42 -21.71 39.98
N PRO A 22 5.60 -22.64 40.55
CA PRO A 22 4.76 -23.75 40.01
C PRO A 22 3.22 -23.50 40.24
N GLY A 23 2.22 -24.41 40.19
CA GLY A 23 2.04 -25.79 39.69
C GLY A 23 0.99 -26.65 40.48
N GLU A 24 0.25 -27.55 39.78
CA GLU A 24 -0.57 -28.70 40.28
C GLU A 24 -1.87 -28.48 41.15
N PRO A 25 -2.81 -29.47 41.28
CA PRO A 25 -3.34 -30.44 40.28
C PRO A 25 -4.92 -30.60 40.37
N PRO A 26 -5.62 -31.77 40.27
CA PRO A 26 -6.85 -31.88 39.45
C PRO A 26 -8.15 -32.27 40.22
N ALA A 27 -9.28 -32.40 39.49
CA ALA A 27 -10.50 -33.08 39.97
C ALA A 27 -11.23 -33.82 38.83
N GLU A 28 -11.76 -35.01 39.14
CA GLU A 28 -12.28 -36.02 38.19
C GLU A 28 -13.79 -35.89 37.82
N PRO A 29 -14.24 -36.54 36.73
CA PRO A 29 -15.66 -36.74 36.40
C PRO A 29 -16.26 -37.92 37.18
N PRO A 30 -17.61 -38.06 37.33
CA PRO A 30 -18.40 -38.73 36.26
C PRO A 30 -19.89 -38.33 36.17
N SER A 31 -20.53 -38.62 35.03
CA SER A 31 -21.81 -39.36 34.98
C SER A 31 -22.15 -39.76 33.54
N ALA A 32 -22.78 -40.92 33.36
CA ALA A 32 -23.16 -41.45 32.04
C ALA A 32 -24.59 -42.01 32.04
N SER A 33 -25.18 -42.08 30.84
CA SER A 33 -26.39 -42.85 30.48
C SER A 33 -27.75 -42.31 30.99
N PRO A 34 -28.89 -42.70 30.38
CA PRO A 34 -29.08 -43.68 29.30
C PRO A 34 -29.68 -43.11 27.99
N ALA A 35 -29.96 -44.01 27.04
CA ALA A 35 -30.34 -43.71 25.65
C ALA A 35 -31.84 -43.93 25.32
N ALA A 36 -32.18 -43.55 24.09
CA ALA A 36 -33.37 -43.93 23.27
C ALA A 36 -34.69 -43.18 23.53
N PRO A 37 -35.64 -43.15 22.55
CA PRO A 37 -35.60 -43.76 21.20
C PRO A 37 -35.73 -42.74 20.04
N ALA A 38 -35.66 -43.26 18.81
CA ALA A 38 -35.72 -42.50 17.55
C ALA A 38 -37.12 -41.90 17.24
N GLN A 39 -37.13 -40.79 16.50
CA GLN A 39 -38.25 -40.39 15.65
C GLN A 39 -37.71 -39.93 14.29
N ALA A 40 -38.32 -40.41 13.21
CA ALA A 40 -38.00 -40.05 11.84
C ALA A 40 -38.98 -39.00 11.33
N ALA A 41 -38.48 -37.88 10.78
CA ALA A 41 -39.25 -36.97 9.94
C ALA A 41 -38.33 -36.06 9.11
N GLY A 42 -38.49 -36.06 7.79
CA GLY A 42 -38.07 -34.96 6.92
C GLY A 42 -36.60 -34.91 6.51
N GLU A 43 -36.19 -35.75 5.56
CA GLU A 43 -35.09 -35.40 4.66
C GLU A 43 -35.49 -34.18 3.84
N THR A 44 -35.04 -32.99 4.24
CA THR A 44 -34.82 -31.90 3.29
C THR A 44 -33.57 -32.25 2.47
N PRO A 45 -33.58 -32.10 1.14
CA PRO A 45 -32.37 -32.27 0.36
C PRO A 45 -31.37 -31.19 0.79
N SER A 46 -30.33 -31.61 1.49
CA SER A 46 -29.19 -30.76 1.81
C SER A 46 -28.68 -30.16 0.49
N PRO A 47 -28.48 -28.83 0.38
CA PRO A 47 -27.91 -28.27 -0.83
C PRO A 47 -26.58 -28.96 -1.09
N ALA A 48 -26.38 -29.45 -2.32
CA ALA A 48 -25.13 -30.07 -2.71
C ALA A 48 -23.97 -29.13 -2.33
N PRO A 49 -22.87 -29.65 -1.76
CA PRO A 49 -21.71 -28.81 -1.47
C PRO A 49 -21.32 -28.10 -2.76
N GLY A 50 -21.43 -26.77 -2.75
CA GLY A 50 -20.96 -25.95 -3.87
C GLY A 50 -19.50 -26.31 -4.17
N PRO A 51 -19.06 -26.19 -5.43
CA PRO A 51 -17.71 -26.60 -5.80
C PRO A 51 -16.71 -25.92 -4.86
N SER A 52 -15.94 -26.74 -4.12
CA SER A 52 -14.89 -26.24 -3.24
C SER A 52 -14.01 -25.26 -4.00
N PRO A 53 -13.67 -24.08 -3.44
CA PRO A 53 -12.87 -23.10 -4.15
C PRO A 53 -11.58 -23.75 -4.63
N VAL A 54 -11.33 -23.65 -5.94
CA VAL A 54 -10.11 -24.18 -6.56
C VAL A 54 -8.89 -23.53 -5.88
N PRO A 55 -7.95 -24.31 -5.31
CA PRO A 55 -6.77 -23.75 -4.66
C PRO A 55 -6.00 -22.84 -5.63
N GLY A 56 -5.87 -21.57 -5.27
CA GLY A 56 -5.23 -20.56 -6.13
C GLY A 56 -6.17 -19.66 -6.93
N ALA A 57 -7.50 -19.79 -6.80
CA ALA A 57 -8.40 -18.73 -7.25
C ALA A 57 -8.15 -17.43 -6.48
N PHE A 58 -8.19 -16.30 -7.19
CA PHE A 58 -8.12 -14.97 -6.60
C PHE A 58 -9.42 -14.68 -5.84
N GLU A 59 -9.33 -14.61 -4.51
CA GLU A 59 -10.40 -14.07 -3.66
C GLU A 59 -10.16 -12.57 -3.41
N PRO A 60 -11.06 -11.68 -3.86
CA PRO A 60 -10.92 -10.25 -3.61
C PRO A 60 -11.10 -9.96 -2.11
N SER A 61 -10.26 -9.12 -1.53
CA SER A 61 -10.33 -8.83 -0.09
C SER A 61 -11.53 -7.94 0.28
N GLY A 62 -12.09 -7.24 -0.71
CA GLY A 62 -13.06 -6.15 -0.52
C GLY A 62 -12.43 -4.75 -0.51
N LEU A 63 -11.09 -4.65 -0.52
CA LEU A 63 -10.36 -3.38 -0.61
C LEU A 63 -10.75 -2.56 -1.86
N ARG A 64 -11.08 -3.22 -2.97
CA ARG A 64 -11.50 -2.55 -4.21
C ARG A 64 -12.71 -1.63 -4.02
N GLU A 65 -13.67 -2.01 -3.19
CA GLU A 65 -14.90 -1.25 -3.00
C GLU A 65 -14.71 -0.08 -2.03
N ASP A 66 -13.89 -0.30 -0.99
CA ASP A 66 -13.35 0.79 -0.15
C ASP A 66 -12.54 1.81 -0.99
N PHE A 67 -11.72 1.32 -1.92
CA PHE A 67 -10.93 2.15 -2.81
C PHE A 67 -11.81 2.97 -3.77
N LYS A 68 -12.96 2.44 -4.21
CA LYS A 68 -13.96 3.21 -4.96
C LYS A 68 -14.49 4.39 -4.14
N ALA A 69 -14.89 4.17 -2.89
CA ALA A 69 -15.37 5.23 -1.99
C ALA A 69 -14.28 6.26 -1.61
N PHE A 70 -13.00 5.85 -1.64
CA PHE A 70 -11.84 6.73 -1.54
C PHE A 70 -11.64 7.57 -2.82
N LYS A 71 -11.74 6.96 -4.00
CA LYS A 71 -11.69 7.66 -5.30
C LYS A 71 -12.76 8.74 -5.40
N GLU A 72 -14.01 8.43 -5.01
CA GLU A 72 -15.11 9.39 -5.01
C GLU A 72 -14.81 10.62 -4.11
N ALA A 73 -14.22 10.42 -2.93
CA ALA A 73 -13.79 11.53 -2.06
C ALA A 73 -12.65 12.36 -2.70
N LYS A 74 -11.69 11.71 -3.37
CA LYS A 74 -10.57 12.36 -4.06
C LYS A 74 -11.04 13.15 -5.29
N GLU A 75 -12.03 12.64 -6.01
CA GLU A 75 -12.67 13.31 -7.14
C GLU A 75 -13.51 14.51 -6.67
N ALA A 76 -14.24 14.39 -5.56
CA ALA A 76 -14.94 15.52 -4.93
C ALA A 76 -13.99 16.66 -4.52
N TRP A 77 -12.83 16.33 -3.94
CA TRP A 77 -11.78 17.31 -3.61
C TRP A 77 -11.22 18.01 -4.86
N ARG A 78 -10.95 17.26 -5.95
CA ARG A 78 -10.49 17.83 -7.23
C ARG A 78 -11.56 18.67 -7.93
N ALA A 79 -12.83 18.33 -7.78
CA ALA A 79 -13.96 19.07 -8.36
C ALA A 79 -14.27 20.37 -7.61
N ALA A 80 -13.92 20.48 -6.32
CA ALA A 80 -14.21 21.64 -5.49
C ALA A 80 -13.57 22.93 -6.04
N ARG A 81 -14.41 23.96 -6.26
CA ARG A 81 -14.00 25.23 -6.87
C ARG A 81 -13.80 26.37 -5.88
N THR A 82 -14.53 26.38 -4.76
CA THR A 82 -14.33 27.34 -3.66
C THR A 82 -13.32 26.80 -2.64
N GLU A 83 -12.69 27.69 -1.88
CA GLU A 83 -11.75 27.31 -0.82
C GLU A 83 -12.43 26.50 0.29
N ASP A 84 -13.62 26.92 0.73
CA ASP A 84 -14.42 26.18 1.72
C ASP A 84 -14.74 24.76 1.28
N ALA A 85 -15.22 24.58 0.05
CA ALA A 85 -15.52 23.24 -0.47
C ALA A 85 -14.25 22.39 -0.62
N ARG A 86 -13.10 22.99 -0.99
CA ARG A 86 -11.82 22.26 -1.04
C ARG A 86 -11.37 21.83 0.35
N ARG A 87 -11.47 22.70 1.35
CA ARG A 87 -11.13 22.41 2.75
C ARG A 87 -12.01 21.30 3.31
N GLU A 88 -13.32 21.38 3.10
CA GLU A 88 -14.28 20.38 3.56
C GLU A 88 -14.09 19.03 2.83
N ALA A 89 -13.93 19.04 1.50
CA ALA A 89 -13.68 17.83 0.73
C ALA A 89 -12.30 17.21 1.04
N ARG A 90 -11.27 18.02 1.34
CA ARG A 90 -9.97 17.54 1.80
C ARG A 90 -10.09 16.87 3.16
N ALA A 91 -10.78 17.49 4.12
CA ALA A 91 -11.03 16.87 5.43
C ALA A 91 -11.79 15.54 5.33
N ARG A 92 -12.76 15.42 4.41
CA ARG A 92 -13.43 14.13 4.10
C ARG A 92 -12.47 13.09 3.52
N LEU A 93 -11.58 13.49 2.60
CA LEU A 93 -10.57 12.59 2.03
C LEU A 93 -9.56 12.14 3.09
N ASP A 94 -9.06 13.05 3.93
CA ASP A 94 -8.11 12.75 5.00
C ASP A 94 -8.73 11.81 6.04
N GLY A 95 -9.96 12.08 6.48
CA GLY A 95 -10.71 11.19 7.38
C GLY A 95 -10.90 9.79 6.80
N ARG A 96 -11.36 9.69 5.54
CA ARG A 96 -11.49 8.40 4.86
C ARG A 96 -10.15 7.68 4.69
N THR A 97 -9.07 8.43 4.44
CA THR A 97 -7.73 7.85 4.35
C THR A 97 -7.33 7.25 5.69
N ALA A 98 -7.53 7.98 6.80
CA ALA A 98 -7.28 7.47 8.15
C ALA A 98 -8.12 6.22 8.48
N ASP A 99 -9.42 6.21 8.16
CA ASP A 99 -10.31 5.05 8.36
C ASP A 99 -9.81 3.81 7.60
N LEU A 100 -9.42 3.99 6.33
CA LEU A 100 -8.90 2.90 5.52
C LEU A 100 -7.51 2.45 5.98
N LEU A 101 -6.65 3.36 6.42
CA LEU A 101 -5.37 3.02 7.03
C LEU A 101 -5.57 2.16 8.29
N ALA A 102 -6.50 2.54 9.17
CA ALA A 102 -6.83 1.77 10.37
C ALA A 102 -7.48 0.43 10.05
N LYS A 103 -8.38 0.39 9.05
CA LYS A 103 -9.07 -0.84 8.62
C LYS A 103 -8.09 -1.87 8.05
N TRP A 104 -7.17 -1.45 7.18
CA TRP A 104 -6.37 -2.37 6.34
C TRP A 104 -4.93 -2.59 6.78
N SER A 105 -4.36 -1.75 7.66
CA SER A 105 -3.03 -1.99 8.21
C SER A 105 -2.93 -3.35 8.89
N GLY A 106 -1.87 -4.11 8.60
CA GLY A 106 -1.65 -5.45 9.15
C GLY A 106 -2.49 -6.57 8.54
N ARG A 107 -3.43 -6.28 7.62
CA ARG A 107 -4.18 -7.33 6.91
C ARG A 107 -3.39 -7.89 5.73
N ALA A 108 -3.64 -9.16 5.41
CA ALA A 108 -3.20 -9.74 4.15
C ALA A 108 -4.00 -9.12 3.00
N ILE A 109 -3.31 -8.42 2.10
CA ILE A 109 -3.89 -7.86 0.87
C ILE A 109 -3.31 -8.64 -0.32
N PRO A 110 -4.16 -9.27 -1.17
CA PRO A 110 -3.73 -9.98 -2.37
C PRO A 110 -2.89 -9.08 -3.28
N ALA A 111 -1.85 -9.64 -3.91
CA ALA A 111 -0.90 -8.87 -4.71
C ALA A 111 -1.58 -8.03 -5.81
N GLN A 112 -2.61 -8.58 -6.46
CA GLN A 112 -3.43 -7.94 -7.49
C GLN A 112 -4.15 -6.67 -7.02
N GLU A 113 -4.46 -6.56 -5.72
CA GLU A 113 -5.14 -5.40 -5.12
C GLU A 113 -4.16 -4.39 -4.48
N ARG A 114 -2.86 -4.71 -4.40
CA ARG A 114 -1.88 -3.87 -3.66
C ARG A 114 -1.64 -2.50 -4.25
N GLN A 115 -1.89 -2.25 -5.54
CA GLN A 115 -1.84 -0.88 -6.07
C GLN A 115 -2.96 0.03 -5.53
N TYR A 116 -4.13 -0.53 -5.17
CA TYR A 116 -5.19 0.23 -4.50
C TYR A 116 -4.71 0.66 -3.11
N TRP A 117 -4.06 -0.27 -2.40
CA TRP A 117 -3.47 -0.01 -1.09
C TRP A 117 -2.32 0.98 -1.15
N GLY A 118 -1.39 0.85 -2.10
CA GLY A 118 -0.30 1.80 -2.31
C GLY A 118 -0.81 3.22 -2.56
N THR A 119 -1.92 3.35 -3.27
CA THR A 119 -2.55 4.66 -3.53
C THR A 119 -3.16 5.28 -2.26
N ILE A 120 -3.74 4.48 -1.37
CA ILE A 120 -4.26 4.92 -0.06
C ILE A 120 -3.11 5.28 0.89
N LEU A 121 -2.07 4.43 0.96
CA LEU A 121 -0.86 4.67 1.76
C LEU A 121 -0.16 5.97 1.37
N ARG A 122 0.01 6.21 0.05
CA ARG A 122 0.61 7.43 -0.48
C ARG A 122 -0.19 8.68 -0.10
N GLU A 123 -1.51 8.66 -0.24
CA GLU A 123 -2.37 9.79 0.17
C GLU A 123 -2.28 10.06 1.68
N GLY A 124 -2.05 9.02 2.48
CA GLY A 124 -1.80 9.10 3.92
C GLY A 124 -0.34 9.38 4.31
N GLY A 125 0.54 9.71 3.35
CA GLY A 125 1.95 10.04 3.61
C GLY A 125 2.85 8.86 3.99
N ARG A 126 2.38 7.61 3.89
CA ARG A 126 3.17 6.40 4.19
C ARG A 126 3.92 5.94 2.94
N LEU A 127 4.91 6.73 2.52
CA LEU A 127 5.56 6.62 1.21
C LEU A 127 6.34 5.31 1.02
N ASP A 128 7.10 4.86 2.03
CA ASP A 128 7.86 3.59 1.96
C ASP A 128 6.93 2.37 1.84
N ASP A 129 5.87 2.34 2.65
CA ASP A 129 4.83 1.31 2.59
C ASP A 129 4.13 1.33 1.21
N ALA A 130 3.87 2.52 0.66
CA ALA A 130 3.24 2.68 -0.65
C ALA A 130 4.15 2.14 -1.76
N ALA A 131 5.44 2.47 -1.72
CA ALA A 131 6.44 1.94 -2.64
C ALA A 131 6.53 0.41 -2.57
N ALA A 132 6.54 -0.17 -1.36
CA ALA A 132 6.51 -1.63 -1.17
C ALA A 132 5.22 -2.27 -1.70
N ALA A 133 4.07 -1.62 -1.53
CA ALA A 133 2.79 -2.09 -2.06
C ALA A 133 2.76 -2.06 -3.60
N TYR A 134 3.24 -0.99 -4.24
CA TYR A 134 3.34 -0.92 -5.70
C TYR A 134 4.32 -1.95 -6.26
N ARG A 135 5.53 -2.09 -5.70
CA ARG A 135 6.49 -3.15 -6.09
C ARG A 135 5.87 -4.54 -6.02
N SER A 136 5.13 -4.84 -4.95
CA SER A 136 4.45 -6.13 -4.79
C SER A 136 3.28 -6.34 -5.75
N TYR A 137 2.66 -5.29 -6.28
CA TYR A 137 1.69 -5.38 -7.39
C TYR A 137 2.41 -5.62 -8.73
N LEU A 138 3.45 -4.83 -9.02
CA LEU A 138 4.22 -4.91 -10.26
C LEU A 138 4.87 -6.29 -10.47
N ALA A 139 5.28 -6.96 -9.39
CA ALA A 139 5.81 -8.32 -9.43
C ALA A 139 4.82 -9.40 -9.94
N VAL A 140 3.52 -9.10 -10.01
CA VAL A 140 2.47 -10.01 -10.52
C VAL A 140 1.63 -9.39 -11.64
N ALA A 141 1.92 -8.15 -12.03
CA ALA A 141 1.15 -7.42 -13.03
C ALA A 141 1.63 -7.80 -14.44
N ASP A 142 0.71 -7.79 -15.40
CA ASP A 142 1.06 -7.72 -16.82
C ASP A 142 1.73 -6.36 -17.08
N PRO A 143 2.99 -6.29 -17.57
CA PRO A 143 3.69 -5.05 -17.85
C PRO A 143 2.94 -4.14 -18.85
N ALA A 144 2.19 -4.72 -19.79
CA ALA A 144 1.41 -3.97 -20.77
C ALA A 144 0.08 -3.43 -20.20
N SER A 145 -0.27 -3.77 -18.95
CA SER A 145 -1.51 -3.28 -18.34
C SER A 145 -1.42 -1.80 -17.95
N PRO A 146 -2.47 -0.98 -18.18
CA PRO A 146 -2.49 0.41 -17.73
C PRO A 146 -2.29 0.56 -16.22
N ASN A 147 -2.62 -0.47 -15.42
CA ASN A 147 -2.37 -0.47 -13.99
C ASN A 147 -0.89 -0.64 -13.63
N ALA A 148 -0.10 -1.38 -14.42
CA ALA A 148 1.35 -1.47 -14.24
C ALA A 148 2.03 -0.13 -14.54
N VAL A 149 1.66 0.51 -15.66
CA VAL A 149 2.09 1.87 -16.02
C VAL A 149 1.80 2.86 -14.88
N ASN A 150 0.53 2.97 -14.48
CA ASN A 150 0.12 3.88 -13.40
C ASN A 150 0.78 3.57 -12.05
N SER A 151 0.98 2.29 -11.71
CA SER A 151 1.65 1.90 -10.45
C SER A 151 3.14 2.23 -10.46
N THR A 152 3.78 2.17 -11.63
CA THR A 152 5.18 2.54 -11.81
C THR A 152 5.38 4.05 -11.66
N THR A 153 4.56 4.86 -12.34
CA THR A 153 4.57 6.33 -12.16
C THR A 153 4.28 6.72 -10.72
N ALA A 154 3.39 5.99 -10.03
CA ALA A 154 3.09 6.22 -8.61
C ALA A 154 4.24 5.77 -7.68
N LEU A 155 4.95 4.68 -7.98
CA LEU A 155 6.13 4.21 -7.26
C LEU A 155 7.28 5.22 -7.35
N VAL A 156 7.64 5.66 -8.56
CA VAL A 156 8.63 6.73 -8.79
C VAL A 156 8.23 7.99 -8.01
N GLY A 157 6.95 8.38 -8.07
CA GLY A 157 6.43 9.49 -7.27
C GLY A 157 6.61 9.31 -5.76
N CYS A 158 6.37 8.13 -5.19
CA CYS A 158 6.57 7.88 -3.75
C CYS A 158 8.05 8.03 -3.34
N LEU A 159 8.97 7.52 -4.16
CA LEU A 159 10.42 7.60 -3.91
C LEU A 159 10.91 9.04 -4.00
N VAL A 160 10.45 9.79 -5.00
CA VAL A 160 10.70 11.24 -5.14
C VAL A 160 10.12 12.04 -3.95
N ASP A 161 8.87 11.78 -3.56
CA ASP A 161 8.22 12.44 -2.42
C ASP A 161 8.94 12.12 -1.08
N ALA A 162 9.62 10.96 -0.99
CA ALA A 162 10.45 10.54 0.15
C ALA A 162 11.90 11.07 0.09
N GLY A 163 12.34 11.62 -1.04
CA GLY A 163 13.72 12.07 -1.28
C GLY A 163 14.69 10.99 -1.75
N ASP A 164 14.24 9.76 -2.00
CA ASP A 164 15.01 8.68 -2.61
C ASP A 164 15.06 8.82 -4.14
N PHE A 165 15.78 9.84 -4.60
CA PHE A 165 15.94 10.12 -6.04
C PHE A 165 16.72 9.03 -6.77
N ASP A 166 17.65 8.37 -6.07
CA ASP A 166 18.53 7.34 -6.66
C ASP A 166 17.73 6.04 -6.85
N GLY A 167 16.90 5.66 -5.87
CA GLY A 167 15.92 4.59 -6.01
C GLY A 167 14.86 4.90 -7.07
N ALA A 168 14.37 6.14 -7.15
CA ALA A 168 13.44 6.58 -8.20
C ALA A 168 14.04 6.42 -9.62
N ALA A 169 15.31 6.80 -9.80
CA ALA A 169 16.03 6.61 -11.05
C ALA A 169 16.24 5.12 -11.40
N ALA A 170 16.51 4.27 -10.41
CA ALA A 170 16.67 2.83 -10.60
C ALA A 170 15.36 2.15 -11.04
N GLU A 171 14.22 2.46 -10.39
CA GLU A 171 12.90 1.94 -10.80
C GLU A 171 12.52 2.40 -12.21
N LEU A 172 12.79 3.67 -12.54
CA LEU A 172 12.55 4.20 -13.88
C LEU A 172 13.38 3.46 -14.94
N ALA A 173 14.66 3.17 -14.67
CA ALA A 173 15.53 2.43 -15.59
C ALA A 173 15.07 0.97 -15.79
N LEU A 174 14.59 0.30 -14.74
CA LEU A 174 13.98 -1.04 -14.84
C LEU A 174 12.70 -1.03 -15.67
N ALA A 175 11.84 -0.02 -15.45
CA ALA A 175 10.59 0.14 -16.17
C ALA A 175 10.78 0.53 -17.65
N ALA A 176 11.83 1.30 -17.98
CA ALA A 176 12.12 1.75 -19.34
C ALA A 176 12.26 0.60 -20.35
N GLY A 177 12.82 -0.54 -19.94
CA GLY A 177 12.98 -1.73 -20.79
C GLY A 177 11.84 -2.75 -20.70
N THR A 178 10.77 -2.47 -19.93
CA THR A 178 9.70 -3.43 -19.65
C THR A 178 8.31 -2.82 -19.77
N ILE A 179 7.93 -1.93 -18.83
CA ILE A 179 6.60 -1.33 -18.73
C ILE A 179 6.46 -0.14 -19.69
N TYR A 180 7.52 0.64 -19.87
CA TYR A 180 7.52 1.82 -20.74
C TYR A 180 8.17 1.58 -22.12
N ALA A 181 8.46 0.33 -22.49
CA ALA A 181 9.22 -0.01 -23.69
C ALA A 181 8.68 0.66 -24.96
N ASP A 182 7.34 0.67 -25.10
CA ASP A 182 6.61 1.30 -26.22
C ASP A 182 5.77 2.51 -25.78
N LEU A 183 6.02 3.08 -24.58
CA LEU A 183 5.23 4.16 -23.97
C LEU A 183 6.09 5.37 -23.55
N PRO A 184 6.65 6.13 -24.51
CA PRO A 184 7.53 7.26 -24.22
C PRO A 184 6.83 8.42 -23.47
N GLU A 185 5.54 8.67 -23.71
CA GLU A 185 4.80 9.76 -23.03
C GLU A 185 4.53 9.45 -21.54
N ASP A 186 4.19 8.20 -21.22
CA ASP A 186 4.04 7.74 -19.84
C ASP A 186 5.39 7.75 -19.10
N ARG A 187 6.47 7.35 -19.79
CA ARG A 187 7.83 7.44 -19.27
C ARG A 187 8.24 8.88 -18.94
N ALA A 188 8.03 9.81 -19.88
CA ALA A 188 8.34 11.23 -19.72
C ALA A 188 7.57 11.85 -18.54
N SER A 189 6.37 11.35 -18.24
CA SER A 189 5.58 11.75 -17.06
C SER A 189 6.25 11.34 -15.75
N ALA A 190 6.84 10.14 -15.68
CA ALA A 190 7.61 9.68 -14.52
C ALA A 190 8.98 10.38 -14.40
N GLU A 191 9.67 10.61 -15.53
CA GLU A 191 10.90 11.41 -15.60
C GLU A 191 10.68 12.84 -15.12
N THR A 192 9.60 13.50 -15.55
CA THR A 192 9.24 14.85 -15.12
C THR A 192 9.08 14.96 -13.60
N ALA A 193 8.49 13.94 -12.96
CA ALA A 193 8.36 13.89 -11.51
C ALA A 193 9.73 13.84 -10.81
N LEU A 194 10.64 13.00 -11.31
CA LEU A 194 12.01 12.89 -10.80
C LEU A 194 12.82 14.18 -11.00
N ALA A 195 12.80 14.77 -12.20
CA ALA A 195 13.47 16.04 -12.48
C ALA A 195 12.98 17.17 -11.57
N TYR A 196 11.66 17.26 -11.34
CA TYR A 196 11.07 18.27 -10.46
C TYR A 196 11.49 18.05 -8.98
N GLY A 197 11.56 16.80 -8.54
CA GLY A 197 12.08 16.42 -7.22
C GLY A 197 13.54 16.83 -7.02
N LEU A 198 14.41 16.43 -7.96
CA LEU A 198 15.83 16.80 -8.00
C LEU A 198 16.02 18.31 -7.98
N MET A 199 15.26 19.06 -8.80
CA MET A 199 15.29 20.51 -8.82
C MET A 199 14.92 21.13 -7.47
N ARG A 200 13.88 20.63 -6.80
CA ARG A 200 13.48 21.09 -5.46
C ARG A 200 14.51 20.75 -4.36
N ALA A 201 15.29 19.69 -4.55
CA ALA A 201 16.40 19.32 -3.67
C ALA A 201 17.72 20.07 -4.00
N GLY A 202 17.75 20.91 -5.05
CA GLY A 202 18.95 21.61 -5.51
C GLY A 202 19.93 20.74 -6.31
N ARG A 203 19.57 19.50 -6.67
CA ARG A 203 20.33 18.58 -7.54
C ARG A 203 20.15 18.98 -9.02
N LEU A 204 20.52 20.23 -9.36
CA LEU A 204 20.18 20.87 -10.64
C LEU A 204 20.84 20.19 -11.85
N GLU A 205 22.10 19.77 -11.74
CA GLU A 205 22.83 19.09 -12.83
C GLU A 205 22.16 17.77 -13.22
N GLU A 206 21.65 17.02 -12.23
CA GLU A 206 21.00 15.73 -12.45
C GLU A 206 19.58 15.90 -13.02
N ALA A 207 18.85 16.93 -12.58
CA ALA A 207 17.59 17.33 -13.20
C ALA A 207 17.80 17.76 -14.67
N ALA A 208 18.87 18.50 -14.96
CA ALA A 208 19.23 18.90 -16.32
C ALA A 208 19.66 17.73 -17.20
N ALA A 209 20.42 16.77 -16.65
CA ALA A 209 20.81 15.54 -17.34
C ALA A 209 19.59 14.69 -17.72
N LEU A 210 18.60 14.58 -16.83
CA LEU A 210 17.34 13.88 -17.12
C LEU A 210 16.55 14.57 -18.26
N ALA A 211 16.45 15.90 -18.22
CA ALA A 211 15.76 16.68 -19.26
C ALA A 211 16.51 16.69 -20.61
N ALA A 212 17.83 16.49 -20.60
CA ALA A 212 18.65 16.39 -21.81
C ALA A 212 18.69 14.97 -22.41
N ALA A 213 18.17 13.96 -21.70
CA ALA A 213 18.21 12.56 -22.12
C ALA A 213 17.11 12.17 -23.12
N GLU A 214 16.22 13.09 -23.52
CA GLU A 214 15.16 12.79 -24.50
C GLU A 214 15.73 12.38 -25.88
N PRO A 215 15.45 11.15 -26.36
CA PRO A 215 15.85 10.73 -27.69
C PRO A 215 14.83 11.24 -28.72
N GLY A 216 15.17 12.31 -29.43
CA GLY A 216 14.52 12.65 -30.72
C GLY A 216 13.55 13.81 -30.72
N ARG A 217 13.97 14.99 -30.25
CA ARG A 217 13.36 16.25 -30.71
C ARG A 217 13.95 16.62 -32.08
N PRO A 218 13.14 16.86 -33.12
CA PRO A 218 13.62 17.37 -34.42
C PRO A 218 14.04 18.85 -34.36
#